data_AF-A0AAX2CJF3-F1
#
_entry.id   AF-A0AAX2CJF3-F1
#
_cell.length_a   1.000
_cell.length_b   1.000
_cell.length_c   1.000
_cell.angle_alpha   90.00
_cell.angle_beta   90.00
_cell.angle_gamma   90.00
#
_symmetry.space_group_name_H-M   'P 1'
#
loop_
_entity.id
_entity.type
_entity.pdbx_description
1 polymer ?
#
loop_
_entity_poly.entity_id
_entity_poly.type
_entity_poly.pdbx_seq_one_letter_code
_entity_poly.pdbx_strand_id
1 'polypeptide(L)' 'MDCLEGMKIIKNKSIDMILCNLPYGTTACNWGGIIPFEPLWE' A
#
# COMPACT_ATOMS: atom_id res chain seq x y z
N MET A 1 -5.23 -2.14 11.22
CA MET A 1 -5.91 -2.53 9.97
C MET A 1 -4.89 -2.38 8.85
N ASP A 2 -4.68 -3.44 8.06
CA ASP A 2 -3.70 -3.45 6.97
C ASP A 2 -4.30 -2.80 5.71
N CYS A 3 -3.54 -1.91 5.06
CA CYS A 3 -4.02 -1.17 3.90
C CYS A 3 -4.21 -2.06 2.66
N LEU A 4 -3.37 -3.08 2.48
CA LEU A 4 -3.46 -4.03 1.37
C LEU A 4 -4.69 -4.92 1.51
N GLU A 5 -5.03 -5.33 2.74
CA GLU A 5 -6.28 -6.05 2.99
C GLU A 5 -7.52 -5.18 2.77
N GLY A 6 -7.44 -3.88 3.11
CA GLY A 6 -8.51 -2.93 2.84
C GLY A 6 -8.75 -2.71 1.35
N MET A 7 -7.69 -2.68 0.54
CA MET A 7 -7.78 -2.52 -0.91
C MET A 7 -8.56 -3.66 -1.59
N LYS A 8 -8.48 -4.89 -1.08
CA LYS A 8 -9.22 -6.06 -1.63
C LYS A 8 -10.74 -5.93 -1.55
N ILE A 9 -11.25 -5.03 -0.70
CA ILE A 9 -12.69 -4.79 -0.51
C ILE A 9 -13.21 -3.80 -1.58
N ILE A 10 -12.32 -3.02 -2.19
CA ILE A 10 -12.67 -2.03 -3.20
C ILE A 10 -12.93 -2.74 -4.53
N LYS A 11 -13.98 -2.33 -5.24
CA LYS A 11 -14.36 -2.93 -6.52
C LYS A 11 -13.28 -2.68 -7.58
N ASN A 12 -12.99 -3.69 -8.39
CA ASN A 12 -12.09 -3.54 -9.53
C ASN A 12 -12.54 -2.41 -10.47
N LYS A 13 -11.56 -1.60 -10.93
CA LYS A 13 -11.77 -0.46 -11.86
C LYS A 13 -12.70 0.64 -11.33
N SER A 14 -12.81 0.80 -10.01
CA SER A 14 -13.60 1.88 -9.40
C SER A 14 -12.78 3.04 -8.86
N ILE A 15 -11.46 3.05 -9.09
CA ILE A 15 -10.54 4.11 -8.66
C ILE A 15 -9.86 4.70 -9.88
N ASP A 16 -9.94 6.01 -10.03
CA ASP A 16 -9.28 6.76 -11.11
C ASP A 16 -7.86 7.19 -10.74
N MET A 17 -7.55 7.37 -9.44
CA MET A 17 -6.25 7.81 -8.96
C MET A 17 -5.93 7.25 -7.58
N ILE A 18 -4.70 6.79 -7.39
CA ILE A 18 -4.14 6.42 -6.09
C ILE A 18 -2.97 7.36 -5.80
N LEU A 19 -3.08 8.14 -4.72
CA LEU A 19 -2.00 8.98 -4.20
C LEU A 19 -1.63 8.47 -2.81
N CYS A 20 -0.43 7.92 -2.66
CA CYS A 20 0.04 7.40 -1.39
C CYS A 20 1.52 7.74 -1.14
N ASN A 21 1.87 7.89 0.13
CA ASN A 21 3.26 8.01 0.57
C ASN A 21 3.68 6.68 1.20
N LEU A 22 4.43 5.89 0.45
CA LEU A 22 4.86 4.56 0.87
C LEU A 22 5.98 4.63 1.93
N PRO A 23 6.09 3.63 2.81
CA PRO A 23 7.23 3.52 3.72
C PRO A 23 8.50 3.15 2.94
N TYR A 24 9.46 4.07 2.90
CA TYR A 24 10.75 3.89 2.22
C TYR A 24 11.85 3.32 3.15
N GLY A 25 11.49 2.76 4.30
CA GLY A 25 12.49 2.25 5.26
C GLY A 25 13.33 3.33 5.94
N THR A 26 12.92 4.59 5.86
CA THR A 26 13.68 5.75 6.38
C THR A 26 13.46 6.00 7.88
N THR A 27 12.54 5.29 8.53
CA THR A 27 12.21 5.46 9.94
C THR A 27 12.24 4.12 10.69
N ALA A 28 12.76 4.11 11.92
CA ALA A 28 12.80 2.93 12.80
C ALA A 28 11.44 2.66 13.50
N CYS A 29 10.34 2.93 12.80
CA CYS A 29 8.99 2.72 13.32
C CYS A 29 8.41 1.41 12.77
N ASN A 30 7.56 0.74 13.54
CA ASN A 30 7.00 -0.57 13.19
C ASN A 30 6.18 -0.59 11.87
N TRP A 31 5.75 0.57 11.39
CA TRP A 31 5.02 0.77 10.13
C TRP A 31 5.92 1.24 8.97
N GLY A 32 7.24 1.35 9.20
CA GLY A 32 8.25 1.77 8.22
C GLY A 32 8.84 0.62 7.39
N GLY A 33 8.31 -0.60 7.50
CA GLY A 33 8.77 -1.73 6.70
C GLY A 33 8.61 -1.44 5.20
N ILE A 34 9.68 -1.67 4.43
CA ILE A 34 9.67 -1.46 2.97
C ILE A 34 8.66 -2.44 2.36
N ILE A 35 7.65 -1.90 1.68
CA ILE A 35 6.70 -2.71 0.91
C ILE A 35 7.39 -3.09 -0.40
N PRO A 36 7.44 -4.38 -0.77
CA PRO A 36 8.02 -4.79 -2.04
C PRO A 36 7.17 -4.25 -3.20
N PHE A 37 7.81 -3.64 -4.19
CA PHE A 37 7.12 -2.99 -5.31
C PHE A 37 6.42 -3.97 -6.26
N GLU A 38 6.96 -5.18 -6.42
CA GLU A 38 6.39 -6.22 -7.29
C GLU A 38 4.95 -6.60 -6.86
N PRO A 39 4.68 -7.04 -5.61
CA PRO A 39 3.33 -7.38 -5.16
C PRO A 39 2.40 -6.18 -4.89
N LEU A 40 2.88 -4.94 -4.99
CA LEU A 40 2.05 -3.75 -4.69
C LEU A 40 0.97 -3.50 -5.76
N TRP A 41 1.24 -3.90 -7.01
CA TRP A 41 0.40 -3.61 -8.17
C TRP A 41 -0.18 -4.86 -8.86
N GLU A 42 -0.10 -6.02 -8.19
CA GLU A 42 -0.75 -7.27 -8.62
C GLU A 42 -2.25 -7.33 -8.30
#